data_AF-A0A9X9AAI2-F1
#
_entry.id   AF-A0A9X9AAI2-F1
#
_cell.length_a   1.000
_cell.length_b   1.000
_cell.length_c   1.000
_cell.angle_alpha   90.00
_cell.angle_beta   90.00
_cell.angle_gamma   90.00
#
_symmetry.space_group_name_H-M   'P 1'
#
loop_
_entity.id
_entity.type
_entity.pdbx_description
1 polymer ?
#
loop_
_entity_poly.entity_id
_entity_poly.type
_entity_poly.pdbx_seq_one_letter_code
_entity_poly.pdbx_strand_id
1 'polypeptide(L)'
;MNMELWAATFFAFCRITSFLYFLPFFSGRSIPAMAKVTVGLALSITVADQVDVSHIKTTWDVAAYAGTQIVIGLSLSKIVEMLWNIPKMAGHILDFDIGLSQ
;
A
#
# COMPACT_ATOMS: atom_id res chain seq x y z
N MET A 1 19.99 -10.87 -15.10
CA MET A 1 19.74 -11.68 -13.88
C MET A 1 19.87 -10.89 -12.58
N ASN A 2 21.04 -10.52 -12.05
CA ASN A 2 21.07 -9.79 -10.75
C ASN A 2 20.52 -8.35 -10.82
N MET A 3 20.84 -7.58 -11.86
CA MET A 3 20.44 -6.16 -11.95
C MET A 3 18.93 -5.97 -12.09
N GLU A 4 18.26 -6.87 -12.83
CA GLU A 4 16.81 -6.86 -13.03
C GLU A 4 16.07 -7.22 -11.74
N LEU A 5 16.64 -8.16 -10.95
CA LEU A 5 16.07 -8.59 -9.67
C LEU A 5 16.08 -7.46 -8.64
N TRP A 6 17.15 -6.64 -8.60
CA TRP A 6 17.21 -5.45 -7.75
C TRP A 6 16.22 -4.36 -8.18
N ALA A 7 16.06 -4.14 -9.48
CA ALA A 7 15.07 -3.20 -10.02
C ALA A 7 13.63 -3.67 -9.71
N ALA A 8 13.36 -4.96 -9.91
CA ALA A 8 12.09 -5.61 -9.58
C ALA A 8 11.74 -5.46 -8.10
N THR A 9 12.69 -5.73 -7.19
CA THR A 9 12.54 -5.49 -5.75
C THR A 9 12.21 -4.04 -5.45
N PHE A 10 12.87 -3.06 -6.10
CA PHE A 10 12.59 -1.64 -5.86
C PHE A 10 11.15 -1.25 -6.22
N PHE A 11 10.65 -1.70 -7.37
CA PHE A 11 9.27 -1.41 -7.78
C PHE A 11 8.23 -2.12 -6.91
N ALA A 12 8.48 -3.38 -6.55
CA ALA A 12 7.67 -4.10 -5.58
C ALA A 12 7.63 -3.35 -4.24
N PHE A 13 8.78 -2.86 -3.79
CA PHE A 13 8.92 -2.08 -2.56
C PHE A 13 8.14 -0.78 -2.58
N CYS A 14 8.20 -0.01 -3.68
CA CYS A 14 7.39 1.19 -3.83
C CYS A 14 5.89 0.89 -3.69
N ARG A 15 5.38 -0.18 -4.33
CA ARG A 15 3.97 -0.59 -4.26
C ARG A 15 3.56 -1.07 -2.87
N ILE A 16 4.34 -1.98 -2.28
CA ILE A 16 4.00 -2.60 -0.99
C ILE A 16 4.09 -1.58 0.13
N THR A 17 5.10 -0.72 0.10
CA THR A 17 5.28 0.32 1.13
C THR A 17 4.20 1.39 1.03
N SER A 18 3.84 1.85 -0.17
CA SER A 18 2.72 2.79 -0.33
C SER A 18 1.41 2.17 0.12
N PHE A 19 1.16 0.89 -0.17
CA PHE A 19 -0.03 0.18 0.31
C PHE A 19 -0.05 0.05 1.84
N LEU A 20 1.02 -0.45 2.46
CA LEU A 20 1.09 -0.68 3.91
C LEU A 20 1.03 0.61 4.72
N TYR A 21 1.58 1.71 4.20
CA TYR A 21 1.58 2.99 4.90
C TYR A 21 0.18 3.56 5.08
N PHE A 22 -0.65 3.44 4.04
CA PHE A 22 -2.01 3.99 4.01
C PHE A 22 -3.10 2.98 4.40
N LEU A 23 -2.73 1.71 4.62
CA LEU A 23 -3.67 0.68 5.06
C LEU A 23 -4.29 1.03 6.43
N PRO A 24 -5.62 1.08 6.59
CA PRO A 24 -6.27 1.49 7.85
C PRO A 24 -5.91 0.60 9.05
N PHE A 25 -5.62 -0.68 8.83
CA PHE A 25 -5.17 -1.60 9.89
C PHE A 25 -3.77 -1.25 10.42
N PHE A 26 -2.89 -0.74 9.56
CA PHE A 26 -1.50 -0.44 9.88
C PHE A 26 -1.21 1.06 10.03
N SER A 27 -2.16 1.94 9.69
CA SER A 27 -2.03 3.40 9.79
C SER A 27 -2.21 3.93 11.22
N GLY A 28 -2.69 3.10 12.15
CA GLY A 28 -2.82 3.45 13.56
C GLY A 28 -1.47 3.77 14.22
N ARG A 29 -1.51 4.68 15.22
CA ARG A 29 -0.34 5.11 16.01
C ARG A 29 0.31 3.97 16.81
N SER A 30 -0.36 2.82 16.88
CA SER A 30 0.06 1.60 17.55
C SER A 30 1.26 0.91 16.89
N ILE A 31 1.50 1.14 15.59
CA ILE A 31 2.58 0.48 14.84
C ILE A 31 3.65 1.50 14.43
N PRO A 32 4.91 1.36 14.91
CA PRO A 32 6.00 2.26 14.54
C PRO A 32 6.30 2.19 13.04
N ALA A 33 6.60 3.33 12.43
CA ALA A 33 6.87 3.43 10.99
C ALA A 33 7.99 2.48 10.53
N MET A 34 9.01 2.29 11.36
CA MET A 34 10.12 1.36 11.10
C MET A 34 9.65 -0.07 10.86
N ALA A 35 8.71 -0.58 11.65
CA ALA A 35 8.20 -1.93 11.49
C ALA A 35 7.47 -2.12 10.14
N LYS A 36 6.73 -1.09 9.69
CA LYS A 36 6.02 -1.13 8.40
C LYS A 36 7.00 -1.19 7.22
N VAL A 37 8.08 -0.42 7.30
CA VAL A 37 9.13 -0.39 6.28
C VAL A 37 9.88 -1.74 6.23
N THR A 38 10.21 -2.32 7.39
CA THR A 38 10.87 -3.63 7.45
C THR A 38 10.00 -4.75 6.86
N VAL A 39 8.70 -4.77 7.18
CA VAL A 39 7.75 -5.72 6.60
C VAL A 39 7.61 -5.50 5.09
N GLY A 40 7.53 -4.24 4.65
CA GLY A 40 7.49 -3.90 3.23
C GLY A 40 8.73 -4.41 2.49
N LEU A 41 9.92 -4.21 3.05
CA LEU A 41 11.17 -4.72 2.49
C LEU A 41 11.20 -6.25 2.40
N ALA A 42 10.81 -6.94 3.47
CA ALA A 42 10.78 -8.40 3.50
C ALA A 42 9.85 -8.98 2.43
N LEU A 43 8.66 -8.41 2.26
CA LEU A 43 7.69 -8.83 1.24
C LEU A 43 8.15 -8.49 -0.19
N SER A 44 8.92 -7.42 -0.36
CA SER A 44 9.40 -7.00 -1.69
C SER A 44 10.45 -7.94 -2.25
N ILE A 45 11.26 -8.54 -1.38
CA ILE A 45 12.28 -9.52 -1.75
C ILE A 45 11.61 -10.83 -2.21
N THR A 46 10.54 -11.26 -1.54
CA THR A 46 9.84 -12.51 -1.89
C THR A 46 9.04 -12.41 -3.18
N VAL A 47 8.56 -11.21 -3.53
CA VAL A 47 7.75 -10.96 -4.74
C VAL A 47 8.59 -10.49 -5.93
N ALA A 48 9.90 -10.31 -5.75
CA ALA A 48 10.80 -9.79 -6.79
C ALA A 48 10.77 -10.58 -8.10
N ASP A 49 10.63 -11.91 -8.03
CA ASP A 49 10.61 -12.79 -9.20
C ASP A 49 9.34 -12.63 -10.06
N GLN A 50 8.27 -12.05 -9.51
CA GLN A 50 7.00 -11.86 -10.21
C GLN A 50 6.88 -10.51 -10.92
N VAL A 51 7.87 -9.63 -10.77
CA VAL A 51 7.84 -8.29 -11.38
C VAL A 51 8.64 -8.30 -12.68
N ASP A 52 7.92 -8.21 -13.80
CA ASP A 52 8.54 -8.07 -15.11
C ASP A 52 9.03 -6.62 -15.34
N VAL A 53 10.35 -6.47 -15.50
CA VAL A 53 11.05 -5.19 -15.70
C VAL A 53 11.54 -5.04 -17.15
N SER A 54 11.24 -5.99 -18.04
CA SER A 54 11.73 -6.05 -19.43
C SER A 54 11.40 -4.82 -20.28
N HIS A 55 10.37 -4.05 -19.88
CA HIS A 55 9.86 -2.89 -20.61
C HIS A 55 10.58 -1.57 -20.29
N ILE A 56 11.49 -1.54 -19.31
CA ILE A 56 12.12 -0.31 -18.85
C ILE A 56 13.43 -0.07 -19.61
N LYS A 57 13.43 0.92 -20.51
CA LYS A 57 14.60 1.23 -21.36
C LYS A 57 15.22 2.60 -21.07
N THR A 58 14.46 3.53 -20.51
CA THR A 58 14.90 4.91 -20.26
C THR A 58 14.79 5.28 -18.78
N THR A 59 15.66 6.17 -18.29
CA THR A 59 15.57 6.75 -16.92
C THR A 59 14.22 7.41 -16.65
N TRP A 60 13.57 7.97 -17.68
CA TRP A 60 12.23 8.52 -17.58
C TRP A 60 11.16 7.45 -17.34
N ASP A 61 11.29 6.28 -17.96
CA ASP A 61 10.36 5.15 -17.79
C ASP A 61 10.42 4.61 -16.35
N VAL A 62 11.60 4.61 -15.72
CA VAL A 62 11.77 4.23 -14.31
C VAL A 62 10.93 5.13 -13.39
N ALA A 63 11.02 6.44 -13.58
CA ALA A 63 10.29 7.40 -12.75
C ALA A 63 8.77 7.30 -12.97
N ALA A 64 8.34 7.19 -14.24
CA ALA A 64 6.94 7.00 -14.58
C ALA A 64 6.38 5.70 -13.97
N TYR A 65 7.12 4.59 -14.11
CA TYR A 65 6.70 3.29 -13.59
C TYR A 65 6.69 3.27 -12.05
N ALA A 66 7.69 3.85 -11.38
CA ALA A 66 7.65 3.99 -9.92
C ALA A 66 6.44 4.81 -9.46
N GLY A 67 6.10 5.89 -10.18
CA GLY A 67 4.90 6.69 -9.94
C GLY A 67 3.62 5.86 -10.04
N THR A 68 3.47 5.05 -11.08
CA THR A 68 2.28 4.17 -11.21
C THR A 68 2.21 3.13 -10.10
N GLN A 69 3.34 2.56 -9.66
CA GLN A 69 3.36 1.63 -8.53
C GLN A 69 2.86 2.27 -7.23
N ILE A 70 3.26 3.52 -6.96
CA ILE A 70 2.81 4.27 -5.79
C ILE A 70 1.30 4.53 -5.89
N VAL A 71 0.82 4.98 -7.05
CA VAL A 71 -0.61 5.23 -7.29
C VAL A 71 -1.43 3.95 -7.09
N ILE A 72 -0.97 2.81 -7.62
CA ILE A 72 -1.64 1.51 -7.44
C ILE A 72 -1.75 1.14 -5.97
N GLY A 73 -0.65 1.23 -5.22
CA GLY A 73 -0.66 0.93 -3.78
C GLY A 73 -1.56 1.88 -2.98
N LEU A 74 -1.58 3.17 -3.33
CA LEU A 74 -2.50 4.15 -2.77
C LEU A 74 -3.96 3.80 -3.05
N SER A 75 -4.30 3.52 -4.31
CA SER A 75 -5.66 3.15 -4.70
C SER A 75 -6.16 1.91 -3.95
N LEU A 76 -5.34 0.87 -3.85
CA LEU A 76 -5.65 -0.34 -3.08
C LEU A 76 -5.92 -0.02 -1.61
N SER A 77 -5.05 0.78 -0.98
CA SER A 77 -5.23 1.13 0.44
C SER A 77 -6.53 1.91 0.69
N LYS A 78 -6.91 2.79 -0.24
CA LYS A 78 -8.15 3.58 -0.16
C LYS A 78 -9.41 2.74 -0.29
N ILE A 79 -9.38 1.68 -1.11
CA ILE A 79 -10.49 0.72 -1.18
C ILE A 79 -10.68 0.04 0.18
N VAL A 80 -9.58 -0.39 0.81
CA VAL A 80 -9.65 -1.01 2.16
C VAL A 80 -10.14 -0.02 3.21
N GLU A 81 -9.71 1.25 3.14
CA GLU A 81 -10.22 2.32 4.02
C GLU A 81 -11.72 2.53 3.86
N MET A 82 -12.23 2.53 2.63
CA MET A 82 -13.66 2.65 2.36
C MET A 82 -14.43 1.48 2.97
N LEU A 83 -13.93 0.25 2.82
CA LEU A 83 -14.53 -0.94 3.46
C LEU A 83 -14.56 -0.83 4.98
N TRP A 84 -13.52 -0.25 5.58
CA TRP A 84 -13.45 -0.05 7.04
C TRP A 84 -14.41 1.03 7.54
N ASN A 85 -14.78 1.98 6.70
CA ASN A 85 -15.75 3.02 7.05
C ASN A 85 -17.20 2.53 7.02
N ILE A 86 -17.51 1.46 6.28
CA ILE A 86 -18.87 0.90 6.21
C ILE A 86 -19.44 0.56 7.60
N PRO A 87 -18.81 -0.30 8.43
CA PRO A 87 -19.35 -0.65 9.73
C PRO A 87 -19.39 0.55 10.70
N LYS A 88 -18.45 1.50 10.57
CA LYS A 88 -18.44 2.72 11.39
C LYS A 88 -19.64 3.61 11.07
N MET A 89 -19.94 3.81 9.79
CA MET A 89 -21.11 4.56 9.37
C MET A 89 -22.40 3.86 9.78
N ALA A 90 -22.47 2.52 9.64
CA ALA A 90 -23.62 1.76 10.09
C ALA A 90 -23.87 1.91 11.60
N GLY A 91 -22.82 1.80 12.42
CA GLY A 91 -22.91 2.05 13.86
C GLY A 91 -23.35 3.47 14.19
N HIS A 92 -22.80 4.46 13.50
CA HIS A 92 -23.17 5.87 13.72
C HIS A 92 -24.64 6.17 13.37
N ILE A 93 -25.16 5.57 12.29
CA ILE A 93 -26.58 5.68 11.92
C ILE A 93 -27.46 5.04 13.00
N LEU A 94 -27.10 3.84 13.47
CA LEU A 94 -27.81 3.18 14.55
C LEU A 94 -27.80 4.02 15.83
N ASP A 95 -26.66 4.58 16.21
CA ASP A 95 -26.49 5.43 17.41
C ASP A 95 -27.35 6.70 17.34
N PHE A 96 -27.52 7.28 16.14
CA PHE A 96 -28.44 8.38 15.90
C PHE A 96 -29.90 7.96 16.08
N ASP A 97 -30.30 6.82 15.53
CA ASP A 97 -31.69 6.34 15.59
C ASP A 97 -32.14 5.97 17.01
N ILE A 98 -31.24 5.41 17.83
CA ILE A 98 -31.52 5.07 19.23
C ILE A 98 -31.37 6.25 20.20
N GLY A 99 -30.91 7.42 19.72
CA GLY A 99 -30.77 8.63 20.52
C GLY A 99 -29.58 8.63 21.49
N LEU A 100 -28.61 7.72 21.33
CA LEU A 100 -27.36 7.75 22.13
C LEU A 100 -26.41 8.89 21.73
N SER A 101 -26.64 9.50 20.57
CA SER A 101 -25.87 10.61 20.01
C SER A 101 -26.49 12.01 20.25
N GLN A 102 -27.28 12.21 21.33
CA GLN A 102 -27.77 13.55 21.72
C GLN A 102 -26.63 14.49 22.14
#